data_AF-A0A813FK25-F1
#
_entry.id   AF-A0A813FK25-F1
#
_cell.length_a   1.000
_cell.length_b   1.000
_cell.length_c   1.000
_cell.angle_alpha   90.00
_cell.angle_beta   90.00
_cell.angle_gamma   90.00
#
_symmetry.space_group_name_H-M   'P 1'
#
loop_
_entity.id
_entity.type
_entity.pdbx_description
1 polymer ?
#
loop_
_entity_poly.entity_id
_entity_poly.type
_entity_poly.pdbx_seq_one_letter_code
_entity_poly.pdbx_strand_id
1 'polypeptide(L)'
;MPLEKRWRPVVAPPSNGNTTLEDWNTHPRLQTHLQRFLGSPDPGRVLSRYSVHAQNLSPEKLLRIAVHVGAWVALLPLEQAASSTSGEVDGSQPSPVQLLAQILRLRGRAKITEWLQGVLHLVALRLQDVRHDVQGQAARPWMELRRSMPKTVWRELRTQRPAIPVCDESK
;
A
#
# COMPACT_ATOMS: atom_id res chain seq x y z
N MET A 1 -15.76 -4.68 21.17
CA MET A 1 -14.33 -5.08 21.26
C MET A 1 -13.46 -3.85 21.05
N PRO A 2 -12.86 -3.27 22.11
CA PRO A 2 -12.06 -2.05 22.00
C PRO A 2 -10.70 -2.35 21.34
N LEU A 3 -10.29 -1.49 20.41
CA LEU A 3 -9.04 -1.58 19.63
C LEU A 3 -7.79 -1.16 20.44
N GLU A 4 -7.79 -1.39 21.75
CA GLU A 4 -6.73 -0.97 22.66
C GLU A 4 -5.91 -2.17 23.13
N LYS A 5 -5.32 -2.91 22.19
CA LYS A 5 -4.18 -3.77 22.54
C LYS A 5 -2.90 -2.97 22.34
N ARG A 6 -2.24 -2.67 23.47
CA ARG A 6 -0.89 -2.10 23.59
C ARG A 6 0.01 -2.61 22.45
N TRP A 7 0.49 -1.67 21.66
CA TRP A 7 1.48 -1.91 20.63
C TRP A 7 2.80 -2.31 21.31
N ARG A 8 3.35 -3.48 20.96
CA ARG A 8 4.75 -3.78 21.27
C ARG A 8 5.61 -3.11 20.18
N PRO A 9 6.71 -2.43 20.53
CA PRO A 9 7.70 -2.02 19.55
C PRO A 9 8.45 -3.31 19.17
N VAL A 10 8.39 -3.75 17.90
CA VAL A 10 9.08 -5.02 17.56
C VAL A 10 10.10 -4.90 16.43
N VAL A 11 9.98 -3.99 15.46
CA VAL A 11 11.07 -3.79 14.49
C VAL A 11 11.04 -2.34 13.98
N ALA A 12 12.19 -1.71 13.85
CA ALA A 12 12.36 -0.41 13.17
C ALA A 12 12.10 -0.59 11.66
N PRO A 13 11.68 0.46 10.92
CA PRO A 13 11.64 0.35 9.47
C PRO A 13 13.07 0.09 8.96
N PRO A 14 13.24 -0.73 7.92
CA PRO A 14 14.53 -0.86 7.25
C PRO A 14 15.08 0.52 6.84
N SER A 15 16.36 0.78 7.12
CA SER A 15 16.98 2.09 6.92
C SER A 15 17.21 2.40 5.42
N ASN A 16 16.92 3.63 5.02
CA ASN A 16 16.88 4.09 3.62
C ASN A 16 18.22 4.01 2.84
N GLY A 17 19.33 3.59 3.47
CA GLY A 17 20.66 3.59 2.85
C GLY A 17 20.98 2.38 1.99
N ASN A 18 20.58 1.17 2.41
CA ASN A 18 20.97 -0.10 1.77
C ASN A 18 19.84 -1.16 1.76
N THR A 19 18.61 -0.79 2.16
CA THR A 19 17.52 -1.76 2.21
C THR A 19 17.05 -2.12 0.80
N THR A 20 17.02 -3.41 0.51
CA THR A 20 16.49 -3.95 -0.76
C THR A 20 14.97 -4.04 -0.75
N LEU A 21 14.37 -4.13 -1.94
CA LEU A 21 12.95 -4.46 -2.11
C LEU A 21 12.59 -5.77 -1.37
N GLU A 22 13.51 -6.72 -1.37
CA GLU A 22 13.34 -8.03 -0.74
C GLU A 22 13.22 -7.92 0.78
N ASP A 23 14.06 -7.10 1.43
CA ASP A 23 14.01 -6.88 2.88
C ASP A 23 12.66 -6.36 3.37
N TRP A 24 12.04 -5.48 2.57
CA TRP A 24 10.72 -4.95 2.86
C TRP A 24 9.63 -5.99 2.59
N ASN A 25 9.74 -6.76 1.50
CA ASN A 25 8.79 -7.80 1.15
C ASN A 25 8.75 -8.91 2.20
N THR A 26 9.90 -9.32 2.76
CA THR A 26 9.97 -10.36 3.79
C THR A 26 9.82 -9.80 5.21
N HIS A 27 9.69 -8.48 5.36
CA HIS A 27 9.70 -7.84 6.67
C HIS A 27 8.59 -8.41 7.59
N PRO A 28 8.91 -8.92 8.80
CA PRO A 28 7.96 -9.62 9.68
C PRO A 28 6.69 -8.82 9.99
N ARG A 29 6.82 -7.50 10.13
CA ARG A 29 5.68 -6.60 10.35
C ARG A 29 4.70 -6.59 9.18
N LEU A 30 5.18 -6.47 7.94
CA LEU A 30 4.30 -6.41 6.77
C LEU A 30 3.66 -7.79 6.54
N GLN A 31 4.43 -8.85 6.69
CA GLN A 31 3.95 -10.23 6.66
C GLN A 31 2.87 -10.49 7.72
N THR A 32 3.05 -9.99 8.95
CA THR A 32 2.02 -10.10 10.00
C THR A 32 0.72 -9.38 9.59
N HIS A 33 0.81 -8.21 8.97
CA HIS A 33 -0.37 -7.48 8.50
C HIS A 33 -1.10 -8.25 7.38
N LEU A 34 -0.35 -8.84 6.45
CA LEU A 34 -0.89 -9.67 5.39
C LEU A 34 -1.55 -10.94 5.93
N GLN A 35 -0.85 -11.70 6.77
CA GLN A 35 -1.34 -12.95 7.37
C GLN A 35 -2.62 -12.72 8.18
N ARG A 36 -2.69 -11.63 8.95
CA ARG A 36 -3.91 -11.28 9.71
C ARG A 36 -5.09 -10.93 8.81
N PHE A 37 -4.82 -10.34 7.65
CA PHE A 37 -5.86 -10.01 6.68
C PHE A 37 -6.37 -11.27 5.97
N LEU A 38 -5.45 -12.12 5.48
CA LEU A 38 -5.76 -13.39 4.84
C LEU A 38 -6.43 -14.40 5.78
N GLY A 39 -6.03 -14.42 7.06
CA GLY A 39 -6.64 -15.25 8.09
C GLY A 39 -7.92 -14.67 8.70
N SER A 40 -8.41 -13.52 8.22
CA SER A 40 -9.69 -12.98 8.66
C SER A 40 -10.83 -13.84 8.10
N PRO A 41 -11.85 -14.21 8.90
CA PRO A 41 -13.01 -14.95 8.41
C PRO A 41 -13.76 -14.22 7.29
N ASP A 42 -13.71 -12.88 7.30
CA ASP A 42 -14.30 -12.02 6.30
C ASP A 42 -13.35 -10.83 6.02
N PRO A 43 -12.42 -10.97 5.05
CA PRO A 43 -11.51 -9.89 4.66
C PRO A 43 -12.26 -8.66 4.14
N GLY A 44 -13.40 -8.89 3.49
CA GLY A 44 -14.24 -7.85 2.94
C GLY A 44 -14.84 -6.93 4.00
N ARG A 45 -15.34 -7.49 5.11
CA ARG A 45 -15.78 -6.72 6.29
C ARG A 45 -14.63 -5.93 6.93
N VAL A 46 -13.39 -6.42 6.87
CA VAL A 46 -12.22 -5.64 7.33
C VAL A 46 -12.03 -4.39 6.46
N LEU A 47 -12.14 -4.54 5.13
CA LEU A 47 -12.03 -3.42 4.18
C LEU A 47 -13.18 -2.41 4.37
N SER A 48 -14.41 -2.89 4.47
CA SER A 48 -15.60 -2.05 4.72
C SER A 48 -15.46 -1.25 6.02
N ARG A 49 -15.02 -1.90 7.10
CA ARG A 49 -14.78 -1.25 8.39
C ARG A 49 -13.73 -0.14 8.26
N TYR A 50 -12.64 -0.38 7.55
CA TYR A 50 -11.61 0.64 7.34
C TYR A 50 -12.10 1.78 6.46
N SER A 51 -12.89 1.51 5.42
CA SER A 51 -13.48 2.54 4.55
C SER A 51 -14.43 3.48 5.31
N VAL A 52 -15.37 2.91 6.10
CA VAL A 52 -16.32 3.69 6.90
C VAL A 52 -15.60 4.52 7.94
N HIS A 53 -14.63 3.94 8.65
CA HIS A 53 -13.91 4.68 9.69
C HIS A 53 -12.98 5.75 9.12
N ALA A 54 -12.35 5.53 7.96
CA ALA A 54 -11.37 6.48 7.41
C ALA A 54 -11.87 7.93 7.33
N GLN A 55 -13.16 8.14 7.09
CA GLN A 55 -13.75 9.48 6.98
C GLN A 55 -13.72 10.28 8.30
N ASN A 56 -13.73 9.60 9.45
CA ASN A 56 -13.88 10.21 10.78
C ASN A 56 -12.65 10.01 11.68
N LEU A 57 -11.52 9.56 11.12
CA LEU A 57 -10.34 9.25 11.91
C LEU A 57 -9.38 10.44 11.98
N SER A 58 -8.75 10.58 13.15
CA SER A 58 -7.59 11.46 13.33
C SER A 58 -6.48 11.14 12.32
N PRO A 59 -5.67 12.13 11.90
CA PRO A 59 -4.57 11.92 10.95
C PRO A 59 -3.62 10.76 11.31
N GLU A 60 -3.28 10.59 12.59
CA GLU A 60 -2.40 9.49 13.04
C GLU A 60 -3.00 8.11 12.76
N LYS A 61 -4.29 7.92 13.08
CA LYS A 61 -5.01 6.67 12.81
C LYS A 61 -5.13 6.42 11.30
N LEU A 62 -5.32 7.46 10.49
CA LEU A 62 -5.30 7.36 9.02
C LEU A 62 -3.95 6.85 8.50
N LEU A 63 -2.84 7.41 8.99
CA LEU A 63 -1.49 6.97 8.60
C LEU A 63 -1.26 5.50 8.98
N ARG A 64 -1.74 5.08 10.14
CA ARG A 64 -1.64 3.69 10.62
C ARG A 64 -2.43 2.73 9.74
N ILE A 65 -3.67 3.07 9.39
CA ILE A 65 -4.47 2.26 8.46
C ILE A 65 -3.82 2.24 7.08
N ALA A 66 -3.27 3.36 6.59
CA ALA A 66 -2.57 3.41 5.32
C ALA A 66 -1.38 2.43 5.27
N VAL A 67 -0.64 2.24 6.37
CA VAL A 67 0.43 1.23 6.46
C VAL A 67 -0.14 -0.18 6.33
N HIS A 68 -1.24 -0.50 7.02
CA HIS A 68 -1.85 -1.84 6.94
C HIS A 68 -2.34 -2.15 5.51
N VAL A 69 -3.12 -1.23 4.94
CA VAL A 69 -3.69 -1.41 3.60
C VAL A 69 -2.59 -1.38 2.54
N GLY A 70 -1.61 -0.49 2.69
CA GLY A 70 -0.43 -0.43 1.83
C GLY A 70 0.36 -1.73 1.82
N ALA A 71 0.52 -2.39 2.97
CA ALA A 71 1.16 -3.71 3.05
C ALA A 71 0.40 -4.76 2.24
N TRP A 72 -0.94 -4.76 2.32
CA TRP A 72 -1.77 -5.69 1.54
C TRP A 72 -1.63 -5.43 0.04
N VAL A 73 -1.71 -4.16 -0.38
CA VAL A 73 -1.54 -3.77 -1.79
C VAL A 73 -0.15 -4.14 -2.31
N ALA A 74 0.89 -3.96 -1.49
CA ALA A 74 2.26 -4.28 -1.86
C ALA A 74 2.51 -5.79 -1.99
N LEU A 75 1.84 -6.64 -1.18
CA LEU A 75 2.20 -8.05 -1.03
C LEU A 75 1.19 -9.07 -1.58
N LEU A 76 -0.11 -8.74 -1.68
CA LEU A 76 -1.11 -9.65 -2.27
C LEU A 76 -0.82 -9.89 -3.76
N PRO A 77 -1.33 -10.95 -4.41
CA PRO A 77 -1.36 -11.03 -5.88
C PRO A 77 -2.10 -9.85 -6.52
N LEU A 78 -1.74 -9.47 -7.76
CA LEU A 78 -2.28 -8.25 -8.41
C LEU A 78 -3.79 -8.26 -8.53
N GLU A 79 -4.35 -9.40 -8.95
CA GLU A 79 -5.78 -9.59 -9.07
C GLU A 79 -6.46 -9.49 -7.71
N GLN A 80 -5.93 -10.15 -6.68
CA GLN A 80 -6.51 -10.13 -5.33
C GLN A 80 -6.48 -8.73 -4.70
N ALA A 81 -5.42 -7.94 -4.95
CA ALA A 81 -5.33 -6.57 -4.45
C ALA A 81 -6.35 -5.62 -5.12
N ALA A 82 -6.71 -5.90 -6.38
CA ALA A 82 -7.61 -5.08 -7.17
C ALA A 82 -9.09 -5.52 -7.08
N SER A 83 -9.33 -6.79 -6.77
CA SER A 83 -10.66 -7.38 -6.69
C SER A 83 -11.47 -6.83 -5.53
N SER A 84 -12.65 -6.31 -5.85
CA SER A 84 -13.69 -6.04 -4.86
C SER A 84 -14.25 -7.36 -4.36
N THR A 85 -14.44 -7.48 -3.04
CA THR A 85 -15.14 -8.63 -2.46
C THR A 85 -16.64 -8.41 -2.59
N SER A 86 -17.33 -9.33 -3.27
CA SER A 86 -18.79 -9.38 -3.30
C SER A 86 -19.29 -9.75 -1.91
N GLY A 87 -19.87 -8.79 -1.19
CA GLY A 87 -20.57 -9.09 0.06
C GLY A 87 -21.99 -9.58 -0.22
N GLU A 88 -22.48 -10.53 0.57
CA GLU A 88 -23.85 -11.08 0.47
C GLU A 88 -24.96 -10.05 0.77
N VAL A 89 -24.61 -8.88 1.31
CA VAL A 89 -25.56 -7.86 1.76
C VAL A 89 -25.25 -6.53 1.08
N ASP A 90 -25.82 -6.34 -0.11
CA ASP A 90 -26.17 -5.06 -0.74
C ASP A 90 -25.07 -4.03 -1.07
N GLY A 91 -23.80 -4.43 -1.21
CA GLY A 91 -22.79 -3.51 -1.73
C GLY A 91 -21.47 -4.17 -2.08
N SER A 92 -20.95 -3.84 -3.27
CA SER A 92 -19.58 -4.16 -3.65
C SER A 92 -18.63 -3.51 -2.66
N GLN A 93 -17.85 -4.31 -1.94
CA GLN A 93 -16.91 -3.80 -0.96
C GLN A 93 -15.64 -3.30 -1.65
N PRO A 94 -14.99 -2.25 -1.12
CA PRO A 94 -13.83 -1.67 -1.77
C PRO A 94 -12.68 -2.67 -1.75
N SER A 95 -11.93 -2.77 -2.85
CA SER A 95 -10.69 -3.53 -2.87
C SER A 95 -9.58 -2.85 -2.05
N PRO A 96 -8.53 -3.56 -1.62
CA PRO A 96 -7.38 -2.96 -0.94
C PRO A 96 -6.79 -1.77 -1.70
N VAL A 97 -6.70 -1.86 -3.04
CA VAL A 97 -6.19 -0.78 -3.90
C VAL A 97 -7.09 0.46 -3.85
N GLN A 98 -8.41 0.27 -3.96
CA GLN A 98 -9.38 1.37 -3.87
C GLN A 98 -9.35 2.06 -2.49
N LEU A 99 -9.31 1.25 -1.43
CA LEU A 99 -9.25 1.75 -0.06
C LEU A 99 -7.96 2.56 0.19
N LEU A 100 -6.81 2.08 -0.28
CA LEU A 100 -5.55 2.83 -0.14
C LEU A 100 -5.62 4.17 -0.87
N ALA A 101 -6.12 4.19 -2.10
CA ALA A 101 -6.29 5.43 -2.87
C ALA A 101 -7.19 6.42 -2.11
N GLN A 102 -8.31 5.95 -1.56
CA GLN A 102 -9.21 6.76 -0.73
C GLN A 102 -8.49 7.32 0.51
N ILE A 103 -7.78 6.50 1.28
CA ILE A 103 -7.07 6.93 2.48
C ILE A 103 -6.00 7.98 2.14
N LEU A 104 -5.25 7.79 1.05
CA LEU A 104 -4.22 8.74 0.63
C LEU A 104 -4.80 10.10 0.24
N ARG A 105 -5.99 10.12 -0.36
CA ARG A 105 -6.73 11.37 -0.65
C ARG A 105 -7.20 12.06 0.65
N LEU A 106 -7.77 11.28 1.58
CA LEU A 106 -8.25 11.80 2.87
C LEU A 106 -7.12 12.32 3.78
N ARG A 107 -5.93 11.71 3.73
CA ARG A 107 -4.75 12.13 4.51
C ARG A 107 -4.35 13.59 4.24
N GLY A 108 -4.55 14.07 3.00
CA GLY A 108 -4.09 15.40 2.58
C GLY A 108 -2.57 15.56 2.74
N ARG A 109 -2.16 16.65 3.42
CA ARG A 109 -0.75 17.08 3.58
C ARG A 109 -0.07 16.62 4.87
N ALA A 110 -0.66 15.70 5.64
CA ALA A 110 -0.03 15.19 6.86
C ALA A 110 1.35 14.59 6.58
N LYS A 111 2.31 14.80 7.51
CA LYS A 111 3.66 14.25 7.43
C LYS A 111 3.59 12.72 7.37
N ILE A 112 4.24 12.15 6.36
CA ILE A 112 4.31 10.70 6.15
C ILE A 112 5.32 10.13 7.15
N THR A 113 4.96 9.03 7.81
CA THR A 113 5.88 8.30 8.69
C THR A 113 6.85 7.47 7.86
N GLU A 114 8.03 7.16 8.41
CA GLU A 114 9.02 6.32 7.72
C GLU A 114 8.43 4.96 7.28
N TRP A 115 7.61 4.36 8.14
CA TRP A 115 6.86 3.14 7.82
C TRP A 115 5.95 3.30 6.60
N LEU A 116 5.17 4.38 6.56
CA LEU A 116 4.29 4.62 5.43
C LEU A 116 5.10 4.97 4.18
N GLN A 117 6.22 5.68 4.31
CA GLN A 117 7.11 5.99 3.19
C GLN A 117 7.66 4.72 2.56
N GLY A 118 8.22 3.79 3.35
CA GLY A 118 8.74 2.52 2.85
C GLY A 118 7.65 1.66 2.20
N VAL A 119 6.48 1.54 2.82
CA VAL A 119 5.34 0.81 2.23
C VAL A 119 4.86 1.46 0.93
N LEU A 120 4.79 2.80 0.87
CA LEU A 120 4.42 3.49 -0.37
C LEU A 120 5.49 3.34 -1.45
N HIS A 121 6.76 3.20 -1.08
CA HIS A 121 7.83 2.88 -2.02
C HIS A 121 7.60 1.51 -2.68
N LEU A 122 7.26 0.48 -1.88
CA LEU A 122 6.88 -0.85 -2.41
C LEU A 122 5.69 -0.77 -3.36
N VAL A 123 4.64 -0.04 -2.96
CA VAL A 123 3.46 0.17 -3.79
C VAL A 123 3.84 0.90 -5.09
N ALA A 124 4.76 1.87 -5.03
CA ALA A 124 5.21 2.60 -6.20
C ALA A 124 6.00 1.72 -7.19
N LEU A 125 6.87 0.84 -6.70
CA LEU A 125 7.56 -0.17 -7.51
C LEU A 125 6.55 -1.08 -8.19
N ARG A 126 5.59 -1.61 -7.43
CA ARG A 126 4.53 -2.45 -7.96
C ARG A 126 3.67 -1.76 -9.03
N LEU A 127 3.41 -0.46 -8.87
CA LEU A 127 2.71 0.35 -9.86
C LEU A 127 3.52 0.61 -11.14
N GLN A 128 4.84 0.37 -11.15
CA GLN A 128 5.64 0.37 -12.37
C GLN A 128 5.39 -0.91 -13.17
N ASP A 129 5.30 -2.06 -12.50
CA ASP A 129 5.07 -3.37 -13.12
C ASP A 129 3.64 -3.50 -13.67
N VAL A 130 2.65 -3.03 -12.91
CA VAL A 130 1.23 -3.00 -13.29
C VAL A 130 0.97 -2.28 -14.62
N ARG A 131 1.85 -1.37 -15.03
CA ARG A 131 1.73 -0.62 -16.30
C ARG A 131 1.70 -1.55 -17.52
N HIS A 132 2.26 -2.75 -17.40
CA HIS A 132 2.38 -3.70 -18.50
C HIS A 132 1.30 -4.80 -18.45
N ASP A 133 0.86 -5.20 -17.26
CA ASP A 133 0.13 -6.46 -17.09
C ASP A 133 -1.38 -6.32 -16.85
N VAL A 134 -1.86 -5.16 -16.37
CA VAL A 134 -3.29 -5.03 -15.97
C VAL A 134 -4.10 -4.30 -17.03
N GLN A 135 -4.99 -5.03 -17.71
CA GLN A 135 -5.98 -4.49 -18.65
C GLN A 135 -7.41 -4.60 -18.10
N GLY A 136 -8.37 -3.90 -18.73
CA GLY A 136 -9.79 -4.00 -18.41
C GLY A 136 -10.21 -3.31 -17.09
N GLN A 137 -11.29 -3.80 -16.47
CA GLN A 137 -11.92 -3.17 -15.30
C GLN A 137 -10.98 -3.10 -14.07
N ALA A 138 -10.03 -4.02 -13.95
CA ALA A 138 -9.04 -4.03 -12.87
C ALA A 138 -8.02 -2.87 -12.97
N ALA A 139 -7.83 -2.27 -14.15
CA ALA A 139 -6.85 -1.19 -14.35
C ALA A 139 -7.25 0.12 -13.66
N ARG A 140 -8.56 0.40 -13.54
CA ARG A 140 -9.08 1.66 -13.01
C ARG A 140 -8.68 1.90 -11.54
N PRO A 141 -8.84 0.95 -10.61
CA PRO A 141 -8.33 1.07 -9.24
C PRO A 141 -6.84 1.42 -9.17
N TRP A 142 -6.00 0.75 -9.97
CA TRP A 142 -4.55 0.98 -9.96
C TRP A 142 -4.18 2.37 -10.48
N MET A 143 -4.87 2.86 -11.53
CA MET A 143 -4.68 4.22 -12.02
C MET A 143 -5.07 5.27 -10.98
N GLU A 144 -6.17 5.06 -10.25
CA GLU A 144 -6.60 5.97 -9.19
C GLU A 144 -5.62 6.00 -8.02
N LEU A 145 -5.11 4.83 -7.64
CA LEU A 145 -4.04 4.73 -6.64
C LEU A 145 -2.80 5.49 -7.10
N ARG A 146 -2.35 5.28 -8.35
CA ARG A 146 -1.19 6.00 -8.93
C ARG A 146 -1.34 7.51 -8.85
N ARG A 147 -2.54 8.05 -9.14
CA ARG A 147 -2.84 9.49 -9.04
C ARG A 147 -2.85 9.99 -7.58
N SER A 148 -3.22 9.12 -6.64
CA SER A 148 -3.30 9.43 -5.21
C SER A 148 -1.93 9.32 -4.49
N MET A 149 -0.93 8.70 -5.13
CA MET A 149 0.40 8.54 -4.56
C MET A 149 1.13 9.89 -4.36
N PRO A 150 1.82 10.10 -3.22
CA PRO A 150 2.59 11.32 -2.98
C PRO A 150 3.70 11.51 -4.02
N LYS A 151 3.84 12.74 -4.53
CA LYS A 151 4.90 13.11 -5.50
C LYS A 151 6.32 12.87 -4.95
N THR A 152 6.52 12.97 -3.64
CA THR A 152 7.80 12.72 -2.98
C THR A 152 8.26 11.28 -3.16
N VAL A 153 7.35 10.30 -3.02
CA VAL A 153 7.64 8.88 -3.23
C VAL A 153 8.10 8.63 -4.67
N TRP A 154 7.41 9.22 -5.65
CA TRP A 154 7.82 9.11 -7.06
C TRP A 154 9.16 9.75 -7.38
N ARG A 155 9.50 10.84 -6.68
CA ARG A 155 10.79 11.53 -6.87
C ARG A 155 11.93 10.68 -6.33
N GLU A 156 11.77 10.18 -5.11
CA GLU A 156 12.73 9.30 -4.44
C GLU A 156 13.00 8.03 -5.26
N LEU A 157 11.95 7.41 -5.78
CA LEU A 157 12.07 6.23 -6.64
C LEU A 157 12.87 6.51 -7.92
N ARG A 158 12.77 7.71 -8.50
CA ARG A 158 13.58 8.10 -9.67
C ARG A 158 15.03 8.37 -9.32
N THR A 159 15.30 8.95 -8.16
CA THR A 159 16.67 9.23 -7.71
C THR A 159 17.43 7.96 -7.32
N GLN A 160 16.72 6.90 -6.92
CA GLN A 160 17.31 5.62 -6.55
C GLN A 160 17.52 4.68 -7.75
N ARG A 161 16.93 4.95 -8.93
CA ARG A 161 17.28 4.22 -10.15
C ARG A 161 18.63 4.73 -10.64
N PRO A 162 19.69 3.89 -10.70
CA PRO A 162 20.92 4.31 -11.36
C PRO A 162 20.58 4.69 -12.80
N ALA A 163 21.11 5.84 -13.26
CA ALA A 163 21.11 6.15 -14.67
C ALA A 163 21.79 4.96 -15.37
N ILE A 164 21.08 4.33 -16.31
CA ILE A 164 21.70 3.32 -17.17
C ILE A 164 22.90 4.04 -17.79
N PRO A 165 24.16 3.62 -17.53
CA PRO A 165 25.28 4.18 -18.25
C PRO A 165 24.99 3.93 -19.72
N VAL A 166 24.78 5.00 -20.47
CA VAL A 166 24.68 4.92 -21.92
C VAL A 166 25.99 4.28 -22.34
N CYS A 167 25.92 3.03 -22.83
CA CYS A 167 27.06 2.44 -23.50
C CYS A 167 27.36 3.37 -24.67
N ASP A 168 28.41 4.16 -24.49
CA ASP A 168 29.06 4.90 -25.54
C ASP A 168 29.62 3.82 -26.49
N GLU A 169 28.85 3.46 -27.51
CA GLU A 169 29.31 2.67 -28.65
C GLU A 169 30.29 3.54 -29.44
N SER A 170 31.47 3.74 -28.87
CA SER A 170 32.64 4.27 -29.54
C SER A 170 33.41 3.10 -30.17
N LYS A 171 33.10 2.79 -31.43
CA LYS A 171 34.07 2.75 -32.55
C LYS A 171 33.45 2.23 -33.84
#